data_AF-A0A2A2KTU7-F1
#
_entry.id   AF-A0A2A2KTU7-F1
#
_cell.length_a   1.000
_cell.length_b   1.000
_cell.length_c   1.000
_cell.angle_alpha   90.00
_cell.angle_beta   90.00
_cell.angle_gamma   90.00
#
_symmetry.space_group_name_H-M   'P 1'
#
loop_
_entity.id
_entity.type
_entity.pdbx_description
1 polymer ?
#
loop_
_entity_poly.entity_id
_entity_poly.type
_entity_poly.pdbx_seq_one_letter_code
_entity_poly.pdbx_strand_id
1 'polypeptide(L)'
;MTGIGLSRQSIQSRCLCSFWLQQMGCATSSSRIGQAQGQPHREVTQVIDLKQHNAAVRPSTSQKIFIPTNVQRIEVKPLHSNSTAPILSDGRISYRDIRSASLHSLAGSVTSPRRGVSTASRSMASSGDMHFEVVERGSLYGLDYRLYFKGPNGFISPWHDIPLYANEANNTFNMIVEIPRWTNAKMEMATAEPLNPIKQDEKKGLPRFVHNIFPYKGYIWNYGALPQTWEDPSHVVPETGAKGDNDPIDVIEIGSKVHKRGAVVQVKILGTVALIDEGETDWKLVAIDVNDPVAAQLNDIEDVNKHFPGLLHASVEWFRVYKIPAGKPANQFAFDGNFKDKEFALRVILETHEFWKKLVKEPSPKLNTTCQVPDAAHHLTADFGKEVISKSAEPGPVKPLPDDVDTWHFVSATAKL
;
A
#
# COMPACT_ATOMS: atom_id res chain seq x y z
N MET A 1 -62.61 26.88 21.83
CA MET A 1 -62.10 27.18 20.47
C MET A 1 -61.06 28.28 20.59
N THR A 2 -59.91 28.14 19.90
CA THR A 2 -59.00 29.18 19.35
C THR A 2 -58.87 30.57 20.01
N GLY A 3 -57.69 31.15 20.27
CA GLY A 3 -56.31 30.66 20.09
C GLY A 3 -55.30 31.70 19.57
N ILE A 4 -54.38 32.13 20.47
CA ILE A 4 -52.94 32.42 20.24
C ILE A 4 -52.49 33.55 19.26
N GLY A 5 -51.64 34.44 19.80
CA GLY A 5 -50.52 35.13 19.11
C GLY A 5 -49.46 35.56 20.14
N LEU A 6 -48.29 34.92 20.19
CA LEU A 6 -46.97 35.43 19.73
C LEU A 6 -46.53 36.76 20.39
N SER A 7 -45.34 36.92 21.00
CA SER A 7 -44.13 36.06 21.13
C SER A 7 -43.37 36.43 22.45
N ARG A 8 -42.13 36.02 22.82
CA ARG A 8 -40.96 35.46 22.10
C ARG A 8 -39.99 34.71 23.07
N GLN A 9 -38.89 34.21 22.50
CA GLN A 9 -37.56 33.83 23.05
C GLN A 9 -37.15 34.37 24.45
N SER A 10 -36.32 33.74 25.30
CA SER A 10 -35.70 32.39 25.44
C SER A 10 -34.59 32.55 26.51
N ILE A 11 -34.51 31.69 27.54
CA ILE A 11 -33.49 31.79 28.60
C ILE A 11 -32.71 30.47 28.74
N GLN A 12 -31.38 30.55 28.76
CA GLN A 12 -30.50 29.51 29.29
C GLN A 12 -30.24 29.75 30.78
N SER A 13 -30.12 28.67 31.56
CA SER A 13 -29.54 28.74 32.91
C SER A 13 -28.10 28.25 32.88
N ARG A 14 -27.15 29.11 33.28
CA ARG A 14 -25.80 28.73 33.69
C ARG A 14 -25.52 29.32 35.07
N CYS A 15 -25.10 28.49 36.02
CA CYS A 15 -24.43 28.97 37.22
C CYS A 15 -22.92 29.08 36.95
N LEU A 16 -22.34 30.21 37.32
CA LEU A 16 -20.91 30.40 37.57
C LEU A 16 -20.78 31.08 38.92
N CYS A 17 -19.83 30.64 39.73
CA CYS A 17 -19.45 31.31 40.98
C CYS A 17 -17.98 31.74 40.89
N SER A 18 -17.67 32.87 41.52
CA SER A 18 -16.51 33.72 41.21
C SER A 18 -15.31 33.48 42.13
N PHE A 19 -14.31 34.37 41.98
CA PHE A 19 -13.15 34.67 42.85
C PHE A 19 -11.81 33.99 42.46
N TRP A 20 -10.64 34.65 42.61
CA TRP A 20 -10.30 35.97 43.21
C TRP A 20 -9.33 36.77 42.31
N LEU A 21 -9.11 38.06 42.60
CA LEU A 21 -8.36 39.02 41.77
C LEU A 21 -6.86 39.21 42.14
N GLN A 22 -6.21 40.11 41.38
CA GLN A 22 -5.07 41.01 41.69
C GLN A 22 -3.69 40.62 41.08
N GLN A 23 -3.14 41.27 40.03
CA GLN A 23 -2.65 42.69 39.87
C GLN A 23 -1.59 43.09 40.91
N MET A 24 -0.43 43.72 40.62
CA MET A 24 0.26 44.25 39.41
C MET A 24 1.77 43.87 39.50
N GLY A 25 2.74 44.23 38.64
CA GLY A 25 2.85 45.16 37.51
C GLY A 25 4.25 45.08 36.86
N CYS A 26 4.50 45.85 35.79
CA CYS A 26 5.69 45.76 34.93
C CYS A 26 6.70 46.90 35.17
N ALA A 27 7.99 46.70 34.86
CA ALA A 27 8.88 47.63 34.10
C ALA A 27 10.40 47.53 34.44
N THR A 28 11.24 47.37 33.39
CA THR A 28 12.52 48.09 33.04
C THR A 28 13.41 48.74 34.14
N SER A 29 14.76 48.84 34.08
CA SER A 29 15.79 48.52 33.05
C SER A 29 17.21 48.89 33.53
N SER A 30 18.27 48.26 32.97
CA SER A 30 19.67 48.79 32.89
C SER A 30 20.45 48.95 34.23
N SER A 31 21.79 48.95 34.33
CA SER A 31 22.93 48.57 33.45
C SER A 31 24.26 48.52 34.24
N ARG A 32 25.33 48.00 33.60
CA ARG A 32 26.79 48.25 33.80
C ARG A 32 27.69 47.25 34.58
N ILE A 33 28.62 46.69 33.79
CA ILE A 33 30.10 46.64 33.96
C ILE A 33 30.71 45.76 35.07
N GLY A 34 31.55 44.81 34.64
CA GLY A 34 32.59 44.15 35.44
C GLY A 34 33.35 43.10 34.61
N GLN A 35 34.64 43.31 34.34
CA GLN A 35 35.50 42.38 33.58
C GLN A 35 36.15 41.34 34.51
N ALA A 36 36.41 40.11 34.03
CA ALA A 36 37.76 39.49 34.04
C ALA A 36 37.81 38.05 33.47
N GLN A 37 38.66 37.92 32.45
CA GLN A 37 39.45 36.78 31.94
C GLN A 37 39.40 35.39 32.61
N GLY A 38 39.40 34.34 31.76
CA GLY A 38 39.84 32.98 32.06
C GLY A 38 39.82 32.08 30.81
N GLN A 39 40.99 31.66 30.30
CA GLN A 39 41.11 30.76 29.14
C GLN A 39 40.99 29.28 29.55
N PRO A 40 40.54 28.39 28.63
CA PRO A 40 40.94 26.99 28.61
C PRO A 40 42.04 26.73 27.57
N HIS A 41 43.08 25.98 27.95
CA HIS A 41 44.16 25.56 27.07
C HIS A 41 43.70 24.55 26.01
N ARG A 42 44.31 24.62 24.82
CA ARG A 42 44.42 23.47 23.91
C ARG A 42 45.65 22.66 24.29
N GLU A 43 45.58 21.34 24.16
CA GLU A 43 46.77 20.54 23.88
C GLU A 43 46.44 19.42 22.90
N VAL A 44 47.46 18.96 22.17
CA VAL A 44 47.34 18.20 20.92
C VAL A 44 48.07 16.87 21.03
N THR A 45 47.40 15.82 20.57
CA THR A 45 47.90 14.56 20.00
C THR A 45 49.35 14.15 20.27
N GLN A 46 49.54 12.95 20.83
CA GLN A 46 50.61 12.06 20.38
C GLN A 46 50.09 10.65 20.04
N VAL A 47 50.66 10.11 18.96
CA VAL A 47 50.39 8.78 18.40
C VAL A 47 51.51 7.84 18.86
N ILE A 48 51.18 6.61 19.24
CA ILE A 48 52.15 5.51 19.33
C ILE A 48 51.58 4.29 18.60
N ASP A 49 52.28 3.90 17.53
CA ASP A 49 52.10 2.64 16.80
C ASP A 49 53.13 1.63 17.33
N LEU A 50 52.74 0.37 17.54
CA LEU A 50 53.65 -0.73 17.87
C LEU A 50 53.11 -2.06 17.30
N LYS A 51 53.93 -2.68 16.45
CA LYS A 51 53.60 -3.89 15.68
C LYS A 51 54.09 -5.19 16.33
N GLN A 52 53.36 -6.28 16.05
CA GLN A 52 53.78 -7.71 16.01
C GLN A 52 54.27 -8.34 17.34
N HIS A 53 53.75 -9.50 17.77
CA HIS A 53 53.94 -10.79 17.09
C HIS A 53 52.91 -11.89 17.47
N ASN A 54 52.90 -12.97 16.68
CA ASN A 54 52.07 -14.18 16.87
C ASN A 54 52.50 -15.06 18.06
N ALA A 55 51.52 -15.67 18.75
CA ALA A 55 51.61 -17.03 19.28
C ALA A 55 50.20 -17.61 19.52
N ALA A 56 49.97 -18.88 19.20
CA ALA A 56 48.67 -19.54 19.33
C ALA A 56 48.60 -20.44 20.57
N VAL A 57 47.57 -20.28 21.41
CA VAL A 57 47.15 -21.26 22.43
C VAL A 57 45.62 -21.31 22.54
N ARG A 58 45.07 -22.52 22.49
CA ARG A 58 43.75 -22.92 23.03
C ARG A 58 44.02 -24.07 24.03
N PRO A 59 43.08 -24.50 24.90
CA PRO A 59 41.71 -24.01 25.15
C PRO A 59 41.41 -23.72 26.64
N SER A 60 40.22 -23.17 26.97
CA SER A 60 39.35 -23.73 28.04
C SER A 60 37.97 -23.06 28.15
N THR A 61 36.99 -23.88 28.53
CA THR A 61 35.70 -23.65 29.20
C THR A 61 35.01 -22.27 29.26
N SER A 62 33.80 -22.26 28.67
CA SER A 62 32.51 -22.01 29.37
C SER A 62 32.26 -20.67 30.09
N GLN A 63 31.39 -19.85 29.48
CA GLN A 63 30.19 -19.34 30.17
C GLN A 63 29.09 -19.02 29.13
N LYS A 64 27.91 -19.66 29.26
CA LYS A 64 26.71 -19.32 28.49
C LYS A 64 25.93 -18.27 29.25
N ILE A 65 25.74 -17.08 28.68
CA ILE A 65 24.76 -16.12 29.16
C ILE A 65 23.38 -16.61 28.73
N PHE A 66 22.49 -16.83 29.69
CA PHE A 66 21.13 -17.34 29.48
C PHE A 66 20.18 -16.14 29.44
N ILE A 67 19.59 -15.84 28.28
CA ILE A 67 18.48 -14.87 28.15
C ILE A 67 17.20 -15.70 27.97
N PRO A 68 16.25 -15.68 28.93
CA PRO A 68 15.04 -16.46 28.82
C PRO A 68 14.02 -15.79 27.90
N THR A 69 13.84 -16.32 26.69
CA THR A 69 12.71 -15.97 25.81
C THR A 69 11.47 -16.76 26.20
N ASN A 70 10.60 -16.16 27.02
CA ASN A 70 9.27 -16.70 27.31
C ASN A 70 8.33 -16.49 26.11
N VAL A 71 8.40 -17.38 25.12
CA VAL A 71 7.35 -17.56 24.11
C VAL A 71 6.63 -18.87 24.41
N GLN A 72 5.40 -18.79 24.95
CA GLN A 72 4.58 -19.99 25.15
C GLN A 72 4.01 -20.46 23.82
N ARG A 73 4.58 -21.55 23.28
CA ARG A 73 4.02 -22.29 22.15
C ARG A 73 2.81 -23.09 22.63
N ILE A 74 1.60 -22.60 22.39
CA ILE A 74 0.36 -23.36 22.63
C ILE A 74 -0.02 -24.05 21.33
N GLU A 75 0.18 -25.35 21.26
CA GLU A 75 -0.12 -26.19 20.10
C GLU A 75 -1.55 -26.74 20.23
N VAL A 76 -2.51 -26.12 19.55
CA VAL A 76 -3.92 -26.55 19.57
C VAL A 76 -4.15 -27.61 18.49
N LYS A 77 -4.29 -28.88 18.90
CA LYS A 77 -4.60 -29.97 17.98
C LYS A 77 -6.07 -29.92 17.54
N PRO A 78 -6.40 -30.07 16.24
CA PRO A 78 -7.77 -30.19 15.78
C PRO A 78 -8.47 -31.43 16.36
N LEU A 79 -9.71 -31.27 16.79
CA LEU A 79 -10.59 -32.40 17.12
C LEU A 79 -11.06 -33.06 15.82
N HIS A 80 -10.74 -34.34 15.63
CA HIS A 80 -11.29 -35.13 14.54
C HIS A 80 -12.81 -35.33 14.73
N SER A 81 -13.61 -34.85 13.78
CA SER A 81 -14.99 -35.28 13.59
C SER A 81 -15.07 -36.20 12.37
N ASN A 82 -15.44 -37.46 12.61
CA ASN A 82 -15.76 -38.40 11.53
C ASN A 82 -17.15 -38.08 10.98
N SER A 83 -17.24 -37.79 9.68
CA SER A 83 -18.51 -37.90 8.95
C SER A 83 -18.24 -38.31 7.50
N THR A 84 -18.59 -39.55 7.18
CA THR A 84 -18.50 -40.15 5.84
C THR A 84 -19.82 -40.00 5.08
N ALA A 85 -19.80 -39.39 3.90
CA ALA A 85 -20.82 -39.50 2.85
C ALA A 85 -20.21 -39.01 1.50
N PRO A 86 -20.74 -39.45 0.33
CA PRO A 86 -19.84 -40.04 -0.65
C PRO A 86 -19.51 -39.18 -1.88
N ILE A 87 -18.45 -39.60 -2.58
CA ILE A 87 -18.05 -39.12 -3.90
C ILE A 87 -19.13 -39.47 -4.93
N LEU A 88 -19.52 -38.50 -5.75
CA LEU A 88 -20.20 -38.73 -7.02
C LEU A 88 -19.40 -38.09 -8.15
N SER A 89 -19.13 -38.90 -9.17
CA SER A 89 -18.33 -38.60 -10.35
C SER A 89 -19.17 -38.06 -11.52
N ASP A 90 -18.51 -37.29 -12.39
CA ASP A 90 -18.87 -36.99 -13.78
C ASP A 90 -20.25 -36.40 -14.11
N GLY A 91 -20.22 -35.20 -14.70
CA GLY A 91 -21.40 -34.52 -15.23
C GLY A 91 -21.04 -33.34 -16.13
N ARG A 92 -20.58 -33.60 -17.36
CA ARG A 92 -20.44 -32.55 -18.39
C ARG A 92 -21.80 -31.92 -18.67
N ILE A 93 -21.92 -30.60 -18.55
CA ILE A 93 -23.08 -29.86 -19.07
C ILE A 93 -22.59 -28.80 -20.06
N SER A 94 -23.06 -28.92 -21.30
CA SER A 94 -22.83 -27.99 -22.40
C SER A 94 -23.91 -26.91 -22.38
N TYR A 95 -23.51 -25.65 -22.51
CA TYR A 95 -24.44 -24.55 -22.77
C TYR A 95 -24.89 -24.56 -24.24
N ARG A 96 -26.21 -24.52 -24.46
CA ARG A 96 -26.83 -24.12 -25.73
C ARG A 96 -28.06 -23.26 -25.50
N ASP A 97 -28.11 -22.19 -26.28
CA ASP A 97 -29.29 -21.54 -26.85
C ASP A 97 -30.48 -21.19 -25.94
N ILE A 98 -30.62 -19.89 -25.66
CA ILE A 98 -31.93 -19.25 -25.50
C ILE A 98 -32.11 -18.24 -26.64
N ARG A 99 -33.10 -18.50 -27.50
CA ARG A 99 -33.64 -17.54 -28.46
C ARG A 99 -34.96 -16.96 -27.93
N SER A 100 -35.09 -15.65 -27.94
CA SER A 100 -36.36 -14.93 -28.12
C SER A 100 -36.00 -13.62 -28.84
N ALA A 101 -36.46 -13.34 -30.07
CA ALA A 101 -37.81 -13.15 -30.59
C ALA A 101 -38.03 -11.66 -30.86
N SER A 102 -38.39 -11.34 -32.11
CA SER A 102 -38.40 -9.98 -32.67
C SER A 102 -39.71 -9.23 -32.41
N LEU A 103 -39.64 -7.90 -32.37
CA LEU A 103 -40.75 -7.04 -32.79
C LEU A 103 -40.24 -5.97 -33.77
N HIS A 104 -40.93 -5.82 -34.90
CA HIS A 104 -40.74 -4.75 -35.87
C HIS A 104 -41.64 -3.55 -35.54
N SER A 105 -41.18 -2.35 -35.90
CA SER A 105 -42.07 -1.27 -36.35
C SER A 105 -41.35 -0.44 -37.42
N LEU A 106 -42.12 0.14 -38.34
CA LEU A 106 -41.65 0.67 -39.62
C LEU A 106 -41.91 2.17 -39.79
N ALA A 107 -41.08 2.78 -40.64
CA ALA A 107 -41.31 3.98 -41.46
C ALA A 107 -41.34 5.37 -40.80
N GLY A 108 -40.74 6.34 -41.51
CA GLY A 108 -40.71 7.76 -41.13
C GLY A 108 -39.67 8.59 -41.87
N SER A 109 -39.68 8.60 -43.21
CA SER A 109 -38.78 9.45 -44.01
C SER A 109 -39.38 10.85 -44.22
N VAL A 110 -38.65 11.90 -43.85
CA VAL A 110 -38.90 13.29 -44.31
C VAL A 110 -37.56 13.99 -44.57
N THR A 111 -37.38 14.52 -45.77
CA THR A 111 -36.20 15.27 -46.20
C THR A 111 -36.47 16.78 -46.21
N SER A 112 -35.54 17.60 -45.75
CA SER A 112 -35.28 18.96 -46.26
C SER A 112 -33.96 19.54 -45.73
N PRO A 113 -33.23 20.38 -46.50
CA PRO A 113 -31.86 20.77 -46.18
C PRO A 113 -31.73 22.18 -45.58
N ARG A 114 -30.70 22.43 -44.76
CA ARG A 114 -30.06 23.76 -44.65
C ARG A 114 -28.67 23.75 -44.00
N ARG A 115 -27.71 24.31 -44.76
CA ARG A 115 -26.48 25.04 -44.39
C ARG A 115 -25.79 24.70 -43.07
N GLY A 116 -24.58 24.17 -43.16
CA GLY A 116 -23.73 23.88 -42.00
C GLY A 116 -23.07 25.10 -41.36
N VAL A 117 -22.67 24.89 -40.11
CA VAL A 117 -21.64 25.67 -39.41
C VAL A 117 -20.60 24.66 -38.96
N SER A 118 -19.35 24.84 -39.36
CA SER A 118 -18.24 23.97 -38.96
C SER A 118 -17.85 24.26 -37.52
N THR A 119 -18.33 23.44 -36.58
CA THR A 119 -17.72 23.30 -35.27
C THR A 119 -16.99 21.97 -35.22
N ALA A 120 -15.67 22.02 -35.08
CA ALA A 120 -14.83 20.84 -34.93
C ALA A 120 -15.10 20.19 -33.57
N SER A 121 -16.09 19.30 -33.51
CA SER A 121 -16.24 18.35 -32.43
C SER A 121 -14.98 17.49 -32.40
N ARG A 122 -14.07 17.78 -31.47
CA ARG A 122 -13.08 16.80 -31.05
C ARG A 122 -13.90 15.67 -30.41
N SER A 123 -14.01 14.55 -31.10
CA SER A 123 -14.44 13.31 -30.46
C SER A 123 -13.45 13.03 -29.35
N MET A 124 -13.85 13.28 -28.10
CA MET A 124 -13.27 12.61 -26.96
C MET A 124 -13.39 11.12 -27.28
N ALA A 125 -12.26 10.48 -27.59
CA ALA A 125 -12.25 9.04 -27.72
C ALA A 125 -12.78 8.50 -26.39
N SER A 126 -13.89 7.75 -26.41
CA SER A 126 -14.28 6.97 -25.25
C SER A 126 -13.06 6.17 -24.84
N SER A 127 -12.65 6.27 -23.56
CA SER A 127 -11.62 5.41 -22.99
C SER A 127 -12.07 3.96 -23.16
N GLY A 128 -11.66 3.35 -24.27
CA GLY A 128 -11.93 1.95 -24.56
C GLY A 128 -11.33 1.14 -23.41
N ASP A 129 -12.14 0.24 -22.87
CA ASP A 129 -11.83 -0.49 -21.65
C ASP A 129 -10.43 -1.12 -21.76
N MET A 130 -9.48 -0.59 -20.98
CA MET A 130 -8.06 -0.92 -21.12
C MET A 130 -7.81 -2.31 -20.54
N HIS A 131 -7.97 -3.31 -21.40
CA HIS A 131 -7.81 -4.71 -21.01
C HIS A 131 -6.34 -5.07 -20.83
N PHE A 132 -5.95 -5.34 -19.59
CA PHE A 132 -4.63 -5.84 -19.22
C PHE A 132 -4.67 -7.35 -19.02
N GLU A 133 -3.81 -8.06 -19.73
CA GLU A 133 -3.58 -9.51 -19.57
C GLU A 133 -2.39 -9.74 -18.64
N VAL A 134 -2.46 -10.82 -17.85
CA VAL A 134 -1.35 -11.29 -17.01
C VAL A 134 -0.71 -12.54 -17.61
N VAL A 135 0.62 -12.65 -17.50
CA VAL A 135 1.40 -13.77 -18.02
C VAL A 135 2.28 -14.31 -16.91
N GLU A 136 1.93 -15.48 -16.38
CA GLU A 136 2.68 -16.17 -15.34
C GLU A 136 3.86 -16.96 -15.93
N ARG A 137 5.00 -16.90 -15.23
CA ARG A 137 6.28 -17.53 -15.57
C ARG A 137 6.91 -18.09 -14.30
N GLY A 138 7.68 -19.17 -14.41
CA GLY A 138 8.18 -19.93 -13.26
C GLY A 138 7.07 -20.60 -12.43
N SER A 139 7.38 -20.96 -11.19
CA SER A 139 6.55 -21.77 -10.31
C SER A 139 5.97 -20.94 -9.17
N LEU A 140 4.65 -20.78 -9.04
CA LEU A 140 4.03 -20.05 -7.92
C LEU A 140 4.53 -20.58 -6.56
N TYR A 141 4.85 -19.68 -5.63
CA TYR A 141 5.55 -19.95 -4.35
C TYR A 141 7.01 -20.40 -4.48
N GLY A 142 7.62 -20.27 -5.66
CA GLY A 142 9.07 -20.33 -5.88
C GLY A 142 9.67 -18.96 -6.17
N LEU A 143 10.98 -18.80 -5.95
CA LEU A 143 11.72 -17.56 -6.24
C LEU A 143 11.84 -17.26 -7.74
N ASP A 144 11.58 -18.26 -8.59
CA ASP A 144 11.48 -18.17 -10.04
C ASP A 144 10.15 -17.57 -10.54
N TYR A 145 9.13 -17.47 -9.68
CA TYR A 145 7.81 -16.96 -10.06
C TYR A 145 7.86 -15.50 -10.50
N ARG A 146 7.28 -15.20 -11.66
CA ARG A 146 7.05 -13.85 -12.16
C ARG A 146 5.67 -13.77 -12.82
N LEU A 147 4.92 -12.72 -12.50
CA LEU A 147 3.68 -12.36 -13.18
C LEU A 147 3.91 -11.05 -13.92
N TYR A 148 4.01 -11.17 -15.24
CA TYR A 148 4.19 -10.06 -16.18
C TYR A 148 2.84 -9.53 -16.68
N PHE A 149 2.85 -8.33 -17.24
CA PHE A 149 1.67 -7.67 -17.77
C PHE A 149 1.78 -7.44 -19.27
N LYS A 150 0.64 -7.50 -19.96
CA LYS A 150 0.52 -7.25 -21.39
C LYS A 150 -0.69 -6.35 -21.64
N GLY A 151 -0.43 -5.20 -22.26
CA GLY A 151 -1.44 -4.27 -22.74
C GLY A 151 -1.73 -4.46 -24.24
N PRO A 152 -2.51 -3.55 -24.85
CA PRO A 152 -2.88 -3.64 -26.27
C PRO A 152 -1.69 -3.72 -27.24
N ASN A 153 -0.56 -3.11 -26.89
CA ASN A 153 0.63 -3.00 -27.75
C ASN A 153 1.73 -4.04 -27.42
N GLY A 154 1.46 -5.01 -26.55
CA GLY A 154 2.43 -6.03 -26.13
C GLY A 154 2.75 -5.97 -24.63
N PHE A 155 3.91 -6.50 -24.24
CA PHE A 155 4.34 -6.48 -22.85
C PHE A 155 4.58 -5.06 -22.35
N ILE A 156 4.24 -4.82 -21.08
CA ILE A 156 4.27 -3.53 -20.41
C ILE A 156 4.84 -3.67 -18.99
N SER A 157 5.31 -2.58 -18.42
CA SER A 157 5.54 -2.44 -16.98
C SER A 157 4.21 -2.14 -16.26
N PRO A 158 3.80 -2.90 -15.24
CA PRO A 158 2.65 -2.54 -14.43
C PRO A 158 2.86 -1.23 -13.67
N TRP A 159 4.11 -0.91 -13.30
CA TRP A 159 4.44 0.30 -12.56
C TRP A 159 4.43 1.56 -13.43
N HIS A 160 4.99 1.50 -14.65
CA HIS A 160 5.19 2.70 -15.47
C HIS A 160 4.12 2.89 -16.56
N ASP A 161 3.58 1.82 -17.14
CA ASP A 161 2.74 1.89 -18.35
C ASP A 161 1.23 1.86 -18.07
N ILE A 162 0.81 1.32 -16.92
CA ILE A 162 -0.59 1.45 -16.48
C ILE A 162 -0.78 2.89 -16.01
N PRO A 163 -1.76 3.65 -16.54
CA PRO A 163 -1.97 5.04 -16.11
C PRO A 163 -2.38 5.13 -14.63
N LEU A 164 -1.85 6.10 -13.88
CA LEU A 164 -2.29 6.39 -12.50
C LEU A 164 -3.81 6.54 -12.40
N TYR A 165 -4.38 7.35 -13.29
CA TYR A 165 -5.80 7.64 -13.34
C TYR A 165 -6.53 6.71 -14.31
N ALA A 166 -7.57 6.04 -13.82
CA ALA A 166 -8.61 5.44 -14.65
C ALA A 166 -9.60 6.52 -15.14
N ASN A 167 -9.89 7.51 -14.28
CA ASN A 167 -10.68 8.69 -14.61
C ASN A 167 -10.25 9.86 -13.72
N GLU A 168 -9.40 10.75 -14.27
CA GLU A 168 -8.82 11.91 -13.58
C GLU A 168 -9.90 12.88 -13.09
N ALA A 169 -10.93 13.16 -13.92
CA ALA A 169 -12.00 14.10 -13.59
C ALA A 169 -12.83 13.68 -12.35
N ASN A 170 -12.83 12.38 -12.01
CA ASN A 170 -13.52 11.83 -10.85
C ASN A 170 -12.57 11.36 -9.73
N ASN A 171 -11.26 11.61 -9.84
CA ASN A 171 -10.23 11.04 -8.95
C ASN A 171 -10.39 9.51 -8.77
N THR A 172 -10.58 8.79 -9.88
CA THR A 172 -10.59 7.33 -9.92
C THR A 172 -9.24 6.84 -10.43
N PHE A 173 -8.61 5.97 -9.66
CA PHE A 173 -7.25 5.50 -9.89
C PHE A 173 -7.24 4.04 -10.35
N ASN A 174 -6.20 3.63 -11.09
CA ASN A 174 -5.90 2.22 -11.25
C ASN A 174 -5.06 1.75 -10.05
N MET A 175 -5.42 0.63 -9.44
CA MET A 175 -4.61 -0.09 -8.45
C MET A 175 -4.16 -1.42 -9.07
N ILE A 176 -2.89 -1.78 -8.90
CA ILE A 176 -2.40 -3.12 -9.19
C ILE A 176 -2.52 -3.96 -7.91
N VAL A 177 -3.32 -5.01 -7.94
CA VAL A 177 -3.46 -5.93 -6.81
C VAL A 177 -2.32 -6.93 -6.80
N GLU A 178 -1.46 -6.85 -5.79
CA GLU A 178 -0.28 -7.71 -5.64
C GLU A 178 -0.56 -8.89 -4.71
N ILE A 179 -1.37 -8.69 -3.67
CA ILE A 179 -1.67 -9.70 -2.66
C ILE A 179 -3.19 -9.76 -2.41
N PRO A 180 -3.86 -10.84 -2.85
CA PRO A 180 -5.27 -11.08 -2.55
C PRO A 180 -5.54 -11.17 -1.04
N ARG A 181 -6.70 -10.67 -0.61
CA ARG A 181 -7.13 -10.77 0.79
C ARG A 181 -7.12 -12.22 1.31
N TRP A 182 -6.72 -12.37 2.57
CA TRP A 182 -6.53 -13.61 3.31
C TRP A 182 -5.43 -14.55 2.79
N THR A 183 -4.54 -14.05 1.91
CA THR A 183 -3.33 -14.78 1.51
C THR A 183 -2.09 -14.30 2.27
N ASN A 184 -1.06 -15.15 2.32
CA ASN A 184 0.14 -14.93 3.13
C ASN A 184 1.40 -14.58 2.33
N ALA A 185 1.49 -14.94 1.04
CA ALA A 185 2.69 -14.70 0.24
C ALA A 185 2.89 -13.18 0.02
N LYS A 186 3.99 -12.60 0.55
CA LYS A 186 4.34 -11.21 0.27
C LYS A 186 4.80 -11.11 -1.17
N MET A 187 3.99 -10.49 -2.01
CA MET A 187 4.30 -10.28 -3.41
C MET A 187 4.23 -8.80 -3.73
N GLU A 188 5.09 -8.38 -4.65
CA GLU A 188 5.42 -6.99 -4.95
C GLU A 188 5.91 -6.87 -6.40
N MET A 189 5.68 -5.72 -7.03
CA MET A 189 6.33 -5.35 -8.29
C MET A 189 7.84 -5.27 -8.10
N ALA A 190 8.59 -6.01 -8.92
CA ALA A 190 10.04 -6.01 -8.86
C ALA A 190 10.62 -4.72 -9.45
N THR A 191 10.70 -3.65 -8.66
CA THR A 191 11.11 -2.29 -9.09
C THR A 191 12.48 -2.22 -9.79
N ALA A 192 13.39 -3.17 -9.51
CA ALA A 192 14.69 -3.29 -10.17
C ALA A 192 14.75 -4.26 -11.38
N GLU A 193 13.69 -5.04 -11.66
CA GLU A 193 13.68 -6.04 -12.74
C GLU A 193 13.02 -5.52 -14.04
N PRO A 194 13.48 -5.94 -15.24
CA PRO A 194 12.84 -5.56 -16.50
C PRO A 194 11.35 -5.90 -16.55
N LEU A 195 10.54 -4.93 -17.01
CA LEU A 195 9.07 -4.98 -17.03
C LEU A 195 8.40 -5.01 -15.64
N ASN A 196 9.15 -4.79 -14.55
CA ASN A 196 8.67 -4.73 -13.16
C ASN A 196 7.60 -5.79 -12.79
N PRO A 197 7.80 -7.08 -13.12
CA PRO A 197 6.82 -8.14 -12.85
C PRO A 197 6.51 -8.25 -11.36
N ILE A 198 5.30 -8.68 -11.01
CA ILE A 198 5.01 -9.09 -9.64
C ILE A 198 5.78 -10.39 -9.34
N LYS A 199 6.55 -10.40 -8.26
CA LYS A 199 7.27 -11.57 -7.73
C LYS A 199 6.96 -11.76 -6.25
N GLN A 200 7.43 -12.87 -5.67
CA GLN A 200 7.44 -13.03 -4.22
C GLN A 200 8.73 -12.44 -3.62
N ASP A 201 8.60 -11.68 -2.53
CA ASP A 201 9.72 -11.16 -1.74
C ASP A 201 10.59 -12.33 -1.22
N GLU A 202 11.91 -12.14 -1.16
CA GLU A 202 12.87 -13.14 -0.69
C GLU A 202 13.41 -12.76 0.69
N LYS A 203 13.30 -13.68 1.65
CA LYS A 203 13.91 -13.53 2.97
C LYS A 203 14.80 -14.71 3.31
N LYS A 204 16.12 -14.47 3.33
CA LYS A 204 17.17 -15.46 3.62
C LYS A 204 17.21 -16.63 2.60
N GLY A 205 17.11 -16.36 1.29
CA GLY A 205 17.12 -17.42 0.26
C GLY A 205 15.81 -18.20 0.15
N LEU A 206 14.72 -17.72 0.74
CA LEU A 206 13.40 -18.38 0.75
C LEU A 206 12.27 -17.40 0.42
N PRO A 207 11.21 -17.83 -0.27
CA PRO A 207 10.03 -17.01 -0.53
C PRO A 207 9.36 -16.58 0.78
N ARG A 208 9.09 -15.28 0.94
CA ARG A 208 8.56 -14.71 2.19
C ARG A 208 7.04 -14.86 2.29
N PHE A 209 6.59 -15.35 3.44
CA PHE A 209 5.19 -15.36 3.83
C PHE A 209 5.01 -14.48 5.08
N VAL A 210 3.93 -13.69 5.13
CA VAL A 210 3.52 -12.93 6.30
C VAL A 210 2.73 -13.85 7.23
N HIS A 211 3.01 -13.74 8.53
CA HIS A 211 2.41 -14.56 9.57
C HIS A 211 0.94 -14.22 9.81
N ASN A 212 0.13 -15.20 10.25
CA ASN A 212 -1.20 -14.91 10.78
C ASN A 212 -1.04 -14.42 12.22
N ILE A 213 -1.53 -13.23 12.52
CA ILE A 213 -1.48 -12.67 13.88
C ILE A 213 -2.90 -12.55 14.37
N PHE A 214 -3.24 -13.31 15.42
CA PHE A 214 -4.61 -13.44 15.87
C PHE A 214 -5.24 -12.07 16.16
N PRO A 215 -6.40 -11.70 15.57
CA PRO A 215 -7.36 -12.56 14.83
C PRO A 215 -7.22 -12.54 13.28
N TYR A 216 -6.16 -11.95 12.73
CA TYR A 216 -5.96 -11.66 11.31
C TYR A 216 -5.33 -12.82 10.50
N LYS A 217 -6.07 -13.38 9.53
CA LYS A 217 -5.54 -14.35 8.54
C LYS A 217 -4.85 -13.60 7.40
N GLY A 218 -3.54 -13.77 7.25
CA GLY A 218 -2.75 -13.12 6.19
C GLY A 218 -2.97 -11.60 6.12
N TYR A 219 -3.00 -11.05 4.90
CA TYR A 219 -3.43 -9.67 4.63
C TYR A 219 -4.95 -9.55 4.76
N ILE A 220 -5.45 -8.53 5.48
CA ILE A 220 -6.89 -8.38 5.73
C ILE A 220 -7.64 -7.49 4.71
N TRP A 221 -6.94 -7.06 3.65
CA TRP A 221 -7.46 -6.33 2.47
C TRP A 221 -6.94 -6.99 1.20
N ASN A 222 -7.44 -6.58 0.04
CA ASN A 222 -6.62 -6.73 -1.16
C ASN A 222 -5.54 -5.66 -1.09
N TYR A 223 -4.29 -6.05 -1.30
CA TYR A 223 -3.12 -5.18 -1.12
C TYR A 223 -2.35 -5.07 -2.43
N GLY A 224 -1.71 -3.93 -2.65
CA GLY A 224 -0.81 -3.65 -3.76
C GLY A 224 -0.61 -2.14 -3.85
N ALA A 225 -0.29 -1.62 -5.03
CA ALA A 225 0.11 -0.22 -5.17
C ALA A 225 -0.62 0.52 -6.30
N LEU A 226 -0.50 1.85 -6.31
CA LEU A 226 -0.82 2.66 -7.49
C LEU A 226 0.35 2.61 -8.50
N PRO A 227 0.08 2.60 -9.81
CA PRO A 227 1.11 2.79 -10.80
C PRO A 227 1.47 4.27 -10.91
N GLN A 228 2.62 4.53 -11.51
CA GLN A 228 3.12 5.88 -11.78
C GLN A 228 3.31 6.76 -10.55
N THR A 229 3.49 6.17 -9.37
CA THR A 229 3.87 6.82 -8.11
C THR A 229 5.18 6.26 -7.59
N TRP A 230 5.95 7.03 -6.82
CA TRP A 230 7.19 6.60 -6.20
C TRP A 230 7.47 7.38 -4.91
N GLU A 231 7.82 6.68 -3.84
CA GLU A 231 8.25 7.26 -2.57
C GLU A 231 9.77 7.55 -2.62
N ASP A 232 10.15 8.76 -3.04
CA ASP A 232 11.56 9.14 -3.27
C ASP A 232 12.42 9.04 -1.98
N PRO A 233 13.45 8.16 -1.92
CA PRO A 233 14.31 7.98 -0.75
C PRO A 233 15.32 9.12 -0.55
N SER A 234 15.36 10.10 -1.46
CA SER A 234 16.10 11.35 -1.28
C SER A 234 15.26 12.42 -0.58
N HIS A 235 13.93 12.37 -0.72
CA HIS A 235 12.98 13.27 -0.07
C HIS A 235 12.78 12.88 1.40
N VAL A 236 12.65 13.87 2.30
CA VAL A 236 12.27 13.67 3.70
C VAL A 236 10.87 14.22 3.88
N VAL A 237 9.92 13.33 4.16
CA VAL A 237 8.49 13.66 4.32
C VAL A 237 8.32 14.45 5.63
N PRO A 238 7.85 15.71 5.60
CA PRO A 238 7.77 16.57 6.78
C PRO A 238 6.93 15.99 7.93
N GLU A 239 5.89 15.24 7.60
CA GLU A 239 4.92 14.63 8.52
C GLU A 239 5.51 13.49 9.37
N THR A 240 6.48 12.76 8.82
CA THR A 240 7.10 11.59 9.47
C THR A 240 8.51 11.89 9.97
N GLY A 241 9.19 12.86 9.36
CA GLY A 241 10.63 13.08 9.52
C GLY A 241 11.52 11.99 8.88
N ALA A 242 10.91 11.07 8.13
CA ALA A 242 11.55 9.92 7.48
C ALA A 242 11.60 10.09 5.95
N LYS A 243 12.40 9.26 5.28
CA LYS A 243 12.55 9.26 3.82
C LYS A 243 11.58 8.29 3.16
N GLY A 244 11.22 8.47 1.90
CA GLY A 244 10.42 7.47 1.17
C GLY A 244 11.13 6.10 1.12
N ASP A 245 10.35 5.02 1.08
CA ASP A 245 10.82 3.63 1.07
C ASP A 245 11.38 3.14 -0.29
N ASN A 246 11.39 4.01 -1.30
CA ASN A 246 11.86 3.77 -2.67
C ASN A 246 10.94 2.89 -3.56
N ASP A 247 9.73 2.54 -3.11
CA ASP A 247 8.76 1.74 -3.87
C ASP A 247 7.53 2.59 -4.33
N PRO A 248 6.55 2.03 -5.08
CA PRO A 248 5.32 2.72 -5.46
C PRO A 248 4.34 2.81 -4.27
N ILE A 249 3.53 3.87 -4.19
CA ILE A 249 2.67 4.09 -3.01
C ILE A 249 1.63 2.97 -2.80
N ASP A 250 1.58 2.48 -1.57
CA ASP A 250 0.80 1.31 -1.19
C ASP A 250 -0.70 1.61 -0.97
N VAL A 251 -1.53 0.60 -1.23
CA VAL A 251 -2.99 0.67 -1.21
C VAL A 251 -3.59 -0.54 -0.49
N ILE A 252 -4.48 -0.26 0.46
CA ILE A 252 -5.38 -1.25 1.07
C ILE A 252 -6.80 -1.08 0.49
N GLU A 253 -7.23 -2.07 -0.30
CA GLU A 253 -8.55 -2.08 -0.95
C GLU A 253 -9.54 -2.92 -0.12
N ILE A 254 -10.59 -2.24 0.35
CA ILE A 254 -11.45 -2.72 1.44
C ILE A 254 -12.77 -3.34 0.99
N GLY A 255 -12.99 -3.47 -0.32
CA GLY A 255 -14.21 -4.01 -0.91
C GLY A 255 -14.45 -5.49 -0.60
N SER A 256 -15.71 -5.88 -0.74
CA SER A 256 -16.24 -7.22 -0.43
C SER A 256 -15.63 -8.34 -1.29
N LYS A 257 -15.18 -8.01 -2.50
CA LYS A 257 -14.55 -8.93 -3.44
C LYS A 257 -13.10 -9.26 -3.04
N VAL A 258 -12.70 -10.52 -3.20
CA VAL A 258 -11.28 -10.91 -3.15
C VAL A 258 -10.74 -10.83 -4.57
N HIS A 259 -9.85 -9.87 -4.82
CA HIS A 259 -9.28 -9.66 -6.15
C HIS A 259 -8.15 -10.64 -6.43
N LYS A 260 -7.91 -10.93 -7.71
CA LYS A 260 -6.79 -11.79 -8.13
C LYS A 260 -5.49 -11.00 -8.10
N ARG A 261 -4.37 -11.69 -7.85
CA ARG A 261 -3.03 -11.13 -8.07
C ARG A 261 -2.88 -10.74 -9.54
N GLY A 262 -2.30 -9.57 -9.78
CA GLY A 262 -2.19 -8.95 -11.10
C GLY A 262 -3.48 -8.33 -11.64
N ALA A 263 -4.57 -8.27 -10.85
CA ALA A 263 -5.75 -7.52 -11.28
C ALA A 263 -5.47 -6.02 -11.25
N VAL A 264 -5.84 -5.33 -12.33
CA VAL A 264 -5.90 -3.86 -12.37
C VAL A 264 -7.32 -3.45 -12.01
N VAL A 265 -7.49 -2.69 -10.93
CA VAL A 265 -8.79 -2.37 -10.33
C VAL A 265 -8.98 -0.86 -10.32
N GLN A 266 -10.16 -0.39 -10.73
CA GLN A 266 -10.51 1.03 -10.66
C GLN A 266 -11.00 1.34 -9.25
N VAL A 267 -10.30 2.22 -8.52
CA VAL A 267 -10.57 2.47 -7.10
C VAL A 267 -10.84 3.94 -6.78
N LYS A 268 -11.67 4.17 -5.76
CA LYS A 268 -11.82 5.47 -5.07
C LYS A 268 -10.88 5.50 -3.88
N ILE A 269 -10.08 6.56 -3.76
CA ILE A 269 -9.33 6.86 -2.53
C ILE A 269 -10.26 7.48 -1.50
N LEU A 270 -10.13 7.02 -0.25
CA LEU A 270 -10.93 7.42 0.91
C LEU A 270 -10.08 8.10 1.99
N GLY A 271 -8.78 7.81 2.06
CA GLY A 271 -7.87 8.40 3.03
C GLY A 271 -6.48 7.73 2.99
N THR A 272 -5.63 8.01 3.97
CA THR A 272 -4.29 7.40 4.08
C THR A 272 -3.81 7.33 5.53
N VAL A 273 -2.83 6.48 5.83
CA VAL A 273 -2.10 6.49 7.10
C VAL A 273 -0.58 6.38 6.85
N ALA A 274 0.19 7.13 7.62
CA ALA A 274 1.65 7.16 7.54
C ALA A 274 2.26 6.07 8.44
N LEU A 275 2.64 4.94 7.86
CA LEU A 275 3.49 3.95 8.54
C LEU A 275 4.93 4.49 8.56
N ILE A 276 5.64 4.18 9.63
CA ILE A 276 7.10 4.31 9.70
C ILE A 276 7.66 2.89 9.79
N ASP A 277 8.02 2.33 8.64
CA ASP A 277 8.57 0.98 8.52
C ASP A 277 10.10 1.05 8.56
N GLU A 278 10.71 0.56 9.65
CA GLU A 278 12.17 0.45 9.85
C GLU A 278 13.00 1.75 9.70
N GLY A 279 12.34 2.91 9.68
CA GLY A 279 12.95 4.24 9.57
C GLY A 279 12.60 4.99 8.29
N GLU A 280 11.82 4.37 7.40
CA GLU A 280 11.33 4.91 6.15
C GLU A 280 9.83 5.26 6.27
N THR A 281 9.39 6.26 5.53
CA THR A 281 7.99 6.61 5.32
C THR A 281 7.40 5.62 4.35
N ASP A 282 6.25 5.11 4.73
CA ASP A 282 5.53 4.10 3.98
C ASP A 282 4.02 4.45 4.05
N TRP A 283 3.48 5.08 3.01
CA TRP A 283 2.08 5.53 3.00
C TRP A 283 1.12 4.42 2.60
N LYS A 284 0.16 4.11 3.48
CA LYS A 284 -0.90 3.13 3.22
C LYS A 284 -2.21 3.84 2.88
N LEU A 285 -2.50 3.99 1.59
CA LEU A 285 -3.76 4.55 1.08
C LEU A 285 -4.94 3.62 1.39
N VAL A 286 -6.07 4.18 1.80
CA VAL A 286 -7.34 3.44 1.95
C VAL A 286 -8.18 3.64 0.71
N ALA A 287 -8.57 2.56 0.06
CA ALA A 287 -9.31 2.59 -1.20
C ALA A 287 -10.44 1.56 -1.26
N ILE A 288 -11.36 1.71 -2.23
CA ILE A 288 -12.39 0.69 -2.55
C ILE A 288 -12.61 0.61 -4.07
N ASP A 289 -12.81 -0.60 -4.61
CA ASP A 289 -13.27 -0.84 -6.00
C ASP A 289 -14.54 0.00 -6.28
N VAL A 290 -14.55 0.78 -7.36
CA VAL A 290 -15.72 1.57 -7.80
C VAL A 290 -16.97 0.71 -8.02
N ASN A 291 -16.78 -0.58 -8.27
CA ASN A 291 -17.84 -1.56 -8.53
C ASN A 291 -18.33 -2.27 -7.25
N ASP A 292 -17.75 -2.02 -6.08
CA ASP A 292 -18.25 -2.64 -4.85
C ASP A 292 -19.66 -2.12 -4.49
N PRO A 293 -20.59 -2.98 -4.04
CA PRO A 293 -21.96 -2.57 -3.70
C PRO A 293 -22.09 -1.40 -2.71
N VAL A 294 -21.09 -1.12 -1.87
CA VAL A 294 -21.11 0.04 -0.95
C VAL A 294 -20.21 1.20 -1.37
N ALA A 295 -19.51 1.12 -2.51
CA ALA A 295 -18.57 2.16 -2.97
C ALA A 295 -19.22 3.55 -3.13
N ALA A 296 -20.51 3.62 -3.46
CA ALA A 296 -21.26 4.88 -3.53
C ALA A 296 -21.47 5.56 -2.16
N GLN A 297 -21.48 4.77 -1.08
CA GLN A 297 -21.73 5.23 0.29
C GLN A 297 -20.44 5.71 0.99
N LEU A 298 -19.27 5.28 0.49
CA LEU A 298 -17.96 5.66 1.01
C LEU A 298 -17.35 6.77 0.16
N ASN A 299 -17.19 7.97 0.71
CA ASN A 299 -16.67 9.11 -0.02
C ASN A 299 -15.49 9.82 0.66
N ASP A 300 -15.35 9.64 1.97
CA ASP A 300 -14.18 10.03 2.77
C ASP A 300 -13.89 9.00 3.90
N ILE A 301 -12.83 9.22 4.67
CA ILE A 301 -12.30 8.27 5.65
C ILE A 301 -13.28 8.00 6.80
N GLU A 302 -14.09 8.99 7.20
CA GLU A 302 -15.09 8.83 8.26
C GLU A 302 -16.20 7.84 7.87
N ASP A 303 -16.50 7.71 6.57
CA ASP A 303 -17.51 6.76 6.10
C ASP A 303 -17.03 5.31 6.29
N VAL A 304 -15.72 5.06 6.16
CA VAL A 304 -15.12 3.74 6.43
C VAL A 304 -15.41 3.31 7.87
N ASN A 305 -15.27 4.21 8.84
CA ASN A 305 -15.54 3.88 10.24
C ASN A 305 -17.04 3.72 10.55
N LYS A 306 -17.93 4.36 9.79
CA LYS A 306 -19.40 4.20 9.92
C LYS A 306 -19.87 2.85 9.36
N HIS A 307 -19.36 2.45 8.20
CA HIS A 307 -19.79 1.25 7.49
C HIS A 307 -19.02 -0.01 7.90
N PHE A 308 -17.74 0.12 8.24
CA PHE A 308 -16.85 -0.96 8.66
C PHE A 308 -16.23 -0.65 10.04
N PRO A 309 -17.05 -0.61 11.10
CA PRO A 309 -16.59 -0.22 12.44
C PRO A 309 -15.45 -1.13 12.91
N GLY A 310 -14.34 -0.51 13.31
CA GLY A 310 -13.13 -1.20 13.76
C GLY A 310 -12.14 -1.60 12.66
N LEU A 311 -12.49 -1.49 11.36
CA LEU A 311 -11.58 -1.86 10.28
C LEU A 311 -10.30 -1.02 10.28
N LEU A 312 -10.42 0.32 10.38
CA LEU A 312 -9.27 1.24 10.42
C LEU A 312 -8.33 0.95 11.61
N HIS A 313 -8.90 0.66 12.78
CA HIS A 313 -8.12 0.25 13.96
C HIS A 313 -7.40 -1.07 13.73
N ALA A 314 -8.08 -2.06 13.12
CA ALA A 314 -7.47 -3.33 12.75
C ALA A 314 -6.33 -3.15 11.73
N SER A 315 -6.41 -2.17 10.82
CA SER A 315 -5.34 -1.84 9.89
C SER A 315 -4.08 -1.33 10.58
N VAL A 316 -4.25 -0.33 11.44
CA VAL A 316 -3.14 0.24 12.20
C VAL A 316 -2.51 -0.83 13.09
N GLU A 317 -3.31 -1.67 13.75
CA GLU A 317 -2.77 -2.76 14.57
C GLU A 317 -2.05 -3.82 13.72
N TRP A 318 -2.61 -4.24 12.58
CA TRP A 318 -1.96 -5.21 11.67
C TRP A 318 -0.58 -4.70 11.24
N PHE A 319 -0.48 -3.48 10.71
CA PHE A 319 0.80 -2.88 10.30
C PHE A 319 1.74 -2.61 11.48
N ARG A 320 1.23 -2.36 12.69
CA ARG A 320 2.04 -2.25 13.90
C ARG A 320 2.76 -3.57 14.22
N VAL A 321 2.07 -4.71 14.10
CA VAL A 321 2.55 -5.99 14.66
C VAL A 321 3.00 -7.04 13.63
N TYR A 322 2.75 -6.89 12.32
CA TYR A 322 2.98 -7.94 11.31
C TYR A 322 4.40 -8.53 11.27
N LYS A 323 5.42 -7.78 11.69
CA LYS A 323 6.83 -8.23 11.73
C LYS A 323 7.31 -8.73 13.10
N ILE A 324 6.52 -8.59 14.17
CA ILE A 324 6.90 -9.05 15.52
C ILE A 324 7.18 -10.57 15.56
N PRO A 325 6.38 -11.45 14.93
CA PRO A 325 6.71 -12.87 14.81
C PRO A 325 8.07 -13.16 14.14
N ALA A 326 8.54 -12.25 13.29
CA ALA A 326 9.84 -12.33 12.61
C ALA A 326 11.00 -11.68 13.40
N GLY A 327 10.78 -11.33 14.68
CA GLY A 327 11.78 -10.77 15.59
C GLY A 327 12.08 -9.27 15.40
N LYS A 328 11.21 -8.53 14.70
CA LYS A 328 11.31 -7.07 14.58
C LYS A 328 10.52 -6.37 15.72
N PRO A 329 10.84 -5.12 16.06
CA PRO A 329 9.98 -4.31 16.93
C PRO A 329 8.60 -4.05 16.28
N ALA A 330 7.68 -3.49 17.06
CA ALA A 330 6.47 -2.89 16.51
C ALA A 330 6.84 -1.71 15.59
N ASN A 331 6.16 -1.60 14.44
CA ASN A 331 6.28 -0.41 13.60
C ASN A 331 5.61 0.80 14.28
N GLN A 332 6.05 2.00 13.90
CA GLN A 332 5.51 3.27 14.39
C GLN A 332 4.66 3.94 13.30
N PHE A 333 3.98 5.02 13.65
CA PHE A 333 3.17 5.80 12.73
C PHE A 333 3.33 7.28 13.04
N ALA A 334 3.28 8.13 12.02
CA ALA A 334 3.02 9.55 12.27
C ALA A 334 1.55 9.77 12.64
N PHE A 335 1.23 10.98 13.12
CA PHE A 335 -0.12 11.35 13.58
C PHE A 335 -0.73 10.41 14.63
N ASP A 336 0.09 9.74 15.45
CA ASP A 336 -0.33 8.70 16.41
C ASP A 336 -1.09 7.51 15.79
N GLY A 337 -0.91 7.27 14.47
CA GLY A 337 -1.65 6.26 13.72
C GLY A 337 -3.07 6.67 13.33
N ASN A 338 -3.44 7.95 13.47
CA ASN A 338 -4.70 8.46 12.95
C ASN A 338 -4.65 8.52 11.42
N PHE A 339 -5.72 8.07 10.77
CA PHE A 339 -5.87 8.24 9.33
C PHE A 339 -6.09 9.71 8.98
N LYS A 340 -5.57 10.09 7.81
CA LYS A 340 -5.85 11.35 7.14
C LYS A 340 -6.97 11.15 6.12
N ASP A 341 -7.74 12.22 5.94
CA ASP A 341 -8.84 12.31 4.98
C ASP A 341 -8.40 12.11 3.51
N LYS A 342 -9.39 12.00 2.64
CA LYS A 342 -9.20 11.87 1.20
C LYS A 342 -8.43 13.03 0.58
N GLU A 343 -8.67 14.27 1.01
CA GLU A 343 -8.00 15.45 0.44
C GLU A 343 -6.49 15.39 0.69
N PHE A 344 -6.11 14.99 1.91
CA PHE A 344 -4.73 14.74 2.29
C PHE A 344 -4.13 13.58 1.46
N ALA A 345 -4.83 12.46 1.35
CA ALA A 345 -4.36 11.31 0.57
C ALA A 345 -4.12 11.66 -0.91
N LEU A 346 -4.99 12.47 -1.52
CA LEU A 346 -4.80 12.97 -2.88
C LEU A 346 -3.54 13.83 -3.03
N ARG A 347 -3.16 14.64 -2.03
CA ARG A 347 -1.89 15.39 -2.06
C ARG A 347 -0.67 14.46 -2.07
N VAL A 348 -0.66 13.42 -1.23
CA VAL A 348 0.44 12.43 -1.18
C VAL A 348 0.57 11.68 -2.52
N ILE A 349 -0.56 11.31 -3.14
CA ILE A 349 -0.56 10.67 -4.46
C ILE A 349 0.00 11.61 -5.54
N LEU A 350 -0.39 12.89 -5.52
CA LEU A 350 0.14 13.87 -6.47
C LEU A 350 1.65 14.09 -6.30
N GLU A 351 2.14 14.16 -5.06
CA GLU A 351 3.57 14.32 -4.78
C GLU A 351 4.40 13.10 -5.22
N THR A 352 3.98 11.89 -4.85
CA THR A 352 4.63 10.63 -5.28
C THR A 352 4.55 10.42 -6.79
N HIS A 353 3.49 10.91 -7.46
CA HIS A 353 3.40 10.94 -8.92
C HIS A 353 4.40 11.93 -9.55
N GLU A 354 4.61 13.11 -8.97
CA GLU A 354 5.65 14.05 -9.40
C GLU A 354 7.07 13.54 -9.13
N PHE A 355 7.29 12.71 -8.10
CA PHE A 355 8.56 11.99 -7.93
C PHE A 355 8.76 10.95 -9.02
N TRP A 356 7.76 10.10 -9.31
CA TRP A 356 7.83 9.13 -10.40
C TRP A 356 8.09 9.79 -11.78
N LYS A 357 7.46 10.94 -12.06
CA LYS A 357 7.70 11.71 -13.30
C LYS A 357 9.16 12.15 -13.47
N LYS A 358 9.89 12.35 -12.37
CA LYS A 358 11.33 12.63 -12.38
C LYS A 358 12.11 11.34 -12.60
N LEU A 359 11.81 10.29 -11.83
CA LEU A 359 12.45 8.97 -11.92
C LEU A 359 12.47 8.42 -13.35
N VAL A 360 11.34 8.41 -14.06
CA VAL A 360 11.28 7.87 -15.44
C VAL A 360 12.03 8.72 -16.46
N LYS A 361 12.43 9.94 -16.10
CA LYS A 361 13.23 10.88 -16.92
C LYS A 361 14.71 10.90 -16.52
N GLU A 362 15.12 10.15 -15.50
CA GLU A 362 16.54 10.03 -15.13
C GLU A 362 17.31 9.26 -16.21
N PRO A 363 18.50 9.73 -16.65
CA PRO A 363 19.30 9.00 -17.65
C PRO A 363 20.01 7.73 -17.13
N SER A 364 20.13 7.59 -15.81
CA SER A 364 20.85 6.51 -15.11
C SER A 364 20.19 6.17 -13.77
N PRO A 365 18.90 5.78 -13.72
CA PRO A 365 18.22 5.44 -12.48
C PRO A 365 18.78 4.15 -11.89
N LYS A 366 18.63 3.97 -10.57
CA LYS A 366 18.96 2.71 -9.88
C LYS A 366 17.91 1.62 -10.10
N LEU A 367 16.69 2.03 -10.42
CA LEU A 367 15.52 1.18 -10.64
C LEU A 367 15.30 0.96 -12.14
N ASN A 368 14.54 -0.07 -12.50
CA ASN A 368 14.25 -0.33 -13.90
C ASN A 368 13.05 0.52 -14.35
N THR A 369 13.32 1.56 -15.14
CA THR A 369 12.30 2.51 -15.64
C THR A 369 11.97 2.31 -17.12
N THR A 370 12.33 1.17 -17.71
CA THR A 370 12.10 0.88 -19.14
C THR A 370 10.61 0.76 -19.45
N CYS A 371 10.03 1.75 -20.12
CA CYS A 371 8.58 1.88 -20.28
C CYS A 371 8.16 2.54 -21.61
N GLN A 372 6.87 2.47 -21.93
CA GLN A 372 6.24 3.03 -23.14
C GLN A 372 5.82 4.50 -22.96
N VAL A 373 6.10 5.12 -21.80
CA VAL A 373 5.80 6.54 -21.53
C VAL A 373 6.55 7.44 -22.52
N PRO A 374 5.88 8.35 -23.26
CA PRO A 374 6.49 9.10 -24.37
C PRO A 374 7.72 9.95 -24.01
N ASP A 375 7.79 10.46 -22.78
CA ASP A 375 8.90 11.33 -22.32
C ASP A 375 9.96 10.57 -21.48
N ALA A 376 9.88 9.24 -21.35
CA ALA A 376 10.82 8.49 -20.52
C ALA A 376 12.23 8.45 -21.12
N ALA A 377 13.26 8.41 -20.27
CA ALA A 377 14.66 8.30 -20.71
C ALA A 377 14.98 6.90 -21.29
N HIS A 378 14.21 5.88 -20.91
CA HIS A 378 14.41 4.48 -21.31
C HIS A 378 13.12 3.91 -21.92
N HIS A 379 13.06 3.83 -23.25
CA HIS A 379 11.87 3.37 -23.95
C HIS A 379 11.80 1.84 -24.10
N LEU A 380 10.66 1.26 -23.73
CA LEU A 380 10.32 -0.14 -23.93
C LEU A 380 9.96 -0.40 -25.40
N THR A 381 10.71 -1.29 -26.06
CA THR A 381 10.37 -1.79 -27.39
C THR A 381 9.61 -3.12 -27.31
N ALA A 382 8.78 -3.41 -28.30
CA ALA A 382 8.01 -4.66 -28.36
C ALA A 382 8.91 -5.92 -28.39
N ASP A 383 10.11 -5.82 -28.96
CA ASP A 383 11.05 -6.93 -29.04
C ASP A 383 11.84 -7.12 -27.74
N PHE A 384 12.21 -6.05 -27.02
CA PHE A 384 12.75 -6.15 -25.67
C PHE A 384 11.76 -6.85 -24.72
N GLY A 385 10.48 -6.50 -24.80
CA GLY A 385 9.43 -7.17 -24.02
C GLY A 385 9.38 -8.69 -24.27
N LYS A 386 9.45 -9.12 -25.53
CA LYS A 386 9.52 -10.55 -25.89
C LYS A 386 10.81 -11.22 -25.39
N GLU A 387 11.94 -10.51 -25.47
CA GLU A 387 13.26 -11.00 -25.05
C GLU A 387 13.31 -11.25 -23.53
N VAL A 388 12.76 -10.35 -22.71
CA VAL A 388 12.64 -10.55 -21.25
C VAL A 388 11.84 -11.82 -20.95
N ILE A 389 10.70 -11.99 -21.62
CA ILE A 389 9.81 -13.15 -21.40
C ILE A 389 10.48 -14.45 -21.86
N SER A 390 11.16 -14.48 -23.01
CA SER A 390 11.85 -15.68 -23.51
C SER A 390 13.04 -16.11 -22.65
N LYS A 391 13.62 -15.18 -21.86
CA LYS A 391 14.68 -15.48 -20.87
C LYS A 391 14.15 -15.83 -19.48
N SER A 392 12.88 -15.50 -19.18
CA SER A 392 12.24 -15.85 -17.90
C SER A 392 11.92 -17.35 -17.83
N ALA A 393 11.79 -17.91 -16.62
CA ALA A 393 11.50 -19.33 -16.42
C ALA A 393 10.17 -19.75 -17.09
N GLU A 394 10.13 -20.92 -17.71
CA GLU A 394 8.87 -21.48 -18.23
C GLU A 394 7.86 -21.72 -17.09
N PRO A 395 6.54 -21.67 -17.36
CA PRO A 395 5.52 -21.91 -16.35
C PRO A 395 5.69 -23.28 -15.68
N GLY A 396 5.82 -23.28 -14.36
CA GLY A 396 6.02 -24.47 -13.53
C GLY A 396 4.82 -24.79 -12.64
N PRO A 397 4.77 -26.00 -12.06
CA PRO A 397 3.75 -26.35 -11.08
C PRO A 397 3.91 -25.51 -9.80
N VAL A 398 2.79 -25.18 -9.16
CA VAL A 398 2.75 -24.50 -7.85
C VAL A 398 3.59 -25.28 -6.83
N LYS A 399 4.51 -24.61 -6.14
CA LYS A 399 5.31 -25.20 -5.06
C LYS A 399 4.45 -25.40 -3.81
N PRO A 400 4.77 -26.37 -2.93
CA PRO A 400 4.09 -26.48 -1.65
C PRO A 400 4.30 -25.22 -0.80
N LEU A 401 3.28 -24.86 -0.01
CA LEU A 401 3.42 -23.83 1.03
C LEU A 401 4.29 -24.37 2.18
N PRO A 402 4.98 -23.49 2.95
CA PRO A 402 5.63 -23.88 4.20
C PRO A 402 4.64 -24.45 5.22
N ASP A 403 5.04 -25.49 5.94
CA ASP A 403 4.20 -26.16 6.96
C ASP A 403 3.72 -25.22 8.09
N ASP A 404 4.44 -24.11 8.32
CA ASP A 404 4.15 -23.12 9.36
C ASP A 404 3.29 -21.94 8.87
N VAL A 405 2.89 -21.88 7.60
CA VAL A 405 2.14 -20.75 7.01
C VAL A 405 0.77 -20.50 7.67
N ASP A 406 0.17 -21.54 8.23
CA ASP A 406 -1.11 -21.48 8.95
C ASP A 406 -0.96 -21.29 10.47
N THR A 407 0.26 -21.09 10.97
CA THR A 407 0.51 -20.80 12.39
C THR A 407 -0.16 -19.49 12.80
N TRP A 408 -0.83 -19.52 13.96
CA TRP A 408 -1.37 -18.34 14.62
C TRP A 408 -0.39 -17.81 15.66
N HIS A 409 -0.01 -16.55 15.52
CA HIS A 409 0.81 -15.83 16.48
C HIS A 409 -0.07 -14.93 17.35
N PHE A 410 0.03 -15.10 18.67
CA PHE A 410 -0.68 -14.28 19.65
C PHE A 410 0.27 -13.19 20.15
N VAL A 411 0.21 -12.02 19.51
CA VAL A 411 1.00 -10.85 19.90
C VAL A 411 0.17 -10.01 20.86
N SER A 412 0.68 -9.77 22.07
CA SER A 412 0.08 -8.83 23.01
C SER A 412 0.80 -7.49 22.95
N ALA A 413 0.05 -6.40 22.86
CA ALA A 413 0.56 -5.02 22.93
C ALA A 413 1.19 -4.64 24.29
N THR A 414 1.39 -5.60 25.21
CA THR A 414 2.07 -5.43 26.50
C THR A 414 3.58 -5.67 26.46
N ALA A 415 4.18 -5.79 25.27
CA ALA A 415 5.62 -5.64 25.08
C ALA A 415 6.01 -4.19 25.42
N LYS A 416 6.49 -3.99 26.65
CA LYS A 416 6.71 -2.67 27.28
C LYS A 416 7.53 -1.70 26.42
N LEU A 417 7.08 -0.45 26.43
CA LEU A 417 7.89 0.76 26.25
C LEU A 417 9.06 0.80 27.24
#